data_AF-A0A172UWM3-F1
#
_entry.id   AF-A0A172UWM3-F1
#
_cell.length_a   1.000
_cell.length_b   1.000
_cell.length_c   1.000
_cell.angle_alpha   90.00
_cell.angle_beta   90.00
_cell.angle_gamma   90.00
#
_symmetry.space_group_name_H-M   'P 1'
#
loop_
_entity.id
_entity.type
_entity.pdbx_description
1 polymer ?
#
loop_
_entity_poly.entity_id
_entity_poly.type
_entity_poly.pdbx_seq_one_letter_code
_entity_poly.pdbx_strand_id
1 'polypeptide(L)' 'MAVYGDGDCLDGPEGCTGETFARSTLSGSGDAYYRCDGHYDAYVERVQPRMDEIRRRHPEHAPSDFDPAYAGESWDEDGW' A
#
# COMPACT_ATOMS: atom_id res chain seq x y z
N MET A 1 3.48 7.05 -11.10
CA MET A 1 2.96 7.84 -9.97
C MET A 1 2.00 8.88 -10.51
N ALA A 2 0.70 8.62 -10.34
CA ALA A 2 -0.35 9.58 -10.68
C ALA A 2 -0.86 10.26 -9.41
N VAL A 3 -1.20 11.54 -9.51
CA VAL A 3 -1.88 12.28 -8.43
C VAL A 3 -3.32 12.47 -8.88
N TYR A 4 -4.27 12.08 -8.04
CA TYR A 4 -5.70 12.18 -8.31
C TYR A 4 -6.37 13.18 -7.37
N GLY A 5 -7.32 13.94 -7.90
CA GLY A 5 -8.11 14.95 -7.19
C GLY A 5 -7.83 16.37 -7.68
N ASP A 6 -8.66 17.29 -7.22
CA ASP A 6 -8.70 18.71 -7.61
C ASP A 6 -8.14 19.66 -6.52
N GLY A 7 -7.56 19.08 -5.45
CA GLY A 7 -7.02 19.82 -4.31
C GLY A 7 -7.85 19.66 -3.05
N ASP A 8 -9.12 19.23 -3.17
CA ASP A 8 -9.98 18.95 -2.03
C ASP A 8 -9.69 17.60 -1.38
N CYS A 9 -10.02 17.48 -0.10
CA CYS A 9 -9.84 16.23 0.63
C CYS A 9 -10.77 15.14 0.08
N LEU A 10 -10.19 14.02 -0.33
CA LEU A 10 -10.88 12.87 -0.92
C LEU A 10 -12.00 12.31 -0.02
N ASP A 11 -11.79 12.33 1.29
CA ASP A 11 -12.75 11.82 2.27
C ASP A 11 -13.85 12.84 2.62
N GLY A 12 -13.85 14.01 1.94
CA GLY A 12 -14.84 15.07 2.13
C GLY A 12 -14.44 16.10 3.21
N PRO A 13 -15.20 17.21 3.33
CA PRO A 13 -14.89 18.30 4.26
C PRO A 13 -15.27 18.02 5.72
N GLU A 14 -16.15 17.04 5.97
CA GLU A 14 -16.63 16.71 7.31
C GLU A 14 -15.51 16.09 8.14
N GLY A 15 -15.23 16.62 9.33
CA GLY A 15 -14.15 16.11 10.18
C GLY A 15 -12.73 16.38 9.65
N CYS A 16 -12.58 17.15 8.57
CA CYS A 16 -11.27 17.56 8.09
C CYS A 16 -10.50 18.36 9.14
N THR A 17 -9.24 18.01 9.34
CA THR A 17 -8.32 18.73 10.22
C THR A 17 -6.93 18.77 9.60
N GLY A 18 -6.24 19.91 9.74
CA GLY A 18 -4.90 20.13 9.20
C GLY A 18 -4.87 20.47 7.70
N GLU A 19 -3.70 20.28 7.07
CA GLU A 19 -3.43 20.65 5.69
C GLU A 19 -3.82 19.53 4.72
N THR A 20 -4.52 19.91 3.64
CA THR A 20 -4.82 19.02 2.51
C THR A 20 -3.73 19.10 1.46
N PHE A 21 -3.08 17.97 1.20
CA PHE A 21 -2.14 17.81 0.09
C PHE A 21 -2.18 16.38 -0.45
N ALA A 22 -1.56 16.15 -1.61
CA ALA A 22 -1.50 14.83 -2.23
C ALA A 22 -0.61 13.87 -1.42
N ARG A 23 -1.17 12.76 -0.96
CA ARG A 23 -0.49 11.75 -0.14
C ARG A 23 -0.50 10.38 -0.79
N SER A 24 0.62 9.68 -0.69
CA SER A 24 0.78 8.34 -1.23
C SER A 24 -0.16 7.33 -0.58
N THR A 25 -0.69 6.41 -1.39
CA THR A 25 -1.46 5.27 -0.92
C THR A 25 -0.57 4.21 -0.26
N LEU A 26 -1.14 3.45 0.68
CA LEU A 26 -0.44 2.34 1.34
C LEU A 26 -0.53 1.02 0.54
N SER A 27 -1.30 0.98 -0.55
CA SER A 27 -1.52 -0.21 -1.38
C SER A 27 -0.35 -0.57 -2.29
N GLY A 28 0.70 0.26 -2.36
CA GLY A 28 1.87 0.00 -3.21
C GLY A 28 1.67 0.34 -4.69
N SER A 29 0.54 0.95 -5.09
CA SER A 29 0.31 1.35 -6.49
C SER A 29 1.18 2.53 -6.95
N GLY A 30 1.79 3.25 -6.00
CA GLY A 30 2.54 4.47 -6.27
C GLY A 30 1.64 5.67 -6.63
N ASP A 31 0.33 5.57 -6.40
CA ASP A 31 -0.61 6.67 -6.59
C ASP A 31 -0.67 7.57 -5.36
N ALA A 32 -1.15 8.80 -5.57
CA ALA A 32 -1.42 9.75 -4.50
C ALA A 32 -2.80 10.39 -4.65
N TYR A 33 -3.43 10.69 -3.51
CA TYR A 33 -4.73 11.35 -3.43
C TYR A 33 -4.68 12.48 -2.41
N TYR A 34 -5.41 13.57 -2.66
CA TYR A 34 -5.50 14.68 -1.72
C TYR A 34 -6.25 14.25 -0.45
N ARG A 35 -5.61 14.40 0.71
CA ARG A 35 -6.20 14.18 2.03
C ARG A 35 -5.66 15.17 3.04
N CYS A 36 -6.52 15.65 3.93
CA CYS A 36 -6.09 16.41 5.10
C CYS A 36 -5.28 15.53 6.07
N ASP A 37 -4.56 16.14 7.01
CA ASP A 37 -3.78 15.42 8.03
C ASP A 37 -4.65 14.39 8.77
N GLY A 38 -5.79 14.84 9.32
CA GLY A 38 -6.63 13.97 10.14
C GLY A 38 -7.21 12.76 9.40
N HIS A 39 -7.66 12.94 8.15
CA HIS A 39 -8.15 11.81 7.35
C HIS A 39 -7.02 10.90 6.89
N TYR A 40 -5.83 11.43 6.66
CA TYR A 40 -4.68 10.58 6.35
C TYR A 40 -4.25 9.74 7.55
N ASP A 41 -4.21 10.31 8.76
CA ASP A 41 -3.89 9.56 9.97
C ASP A 41 -4.91 8.45 10.22
N ALA A 42 -6.21 8.76 10.14
CA ALA A 42 -7.27 7.76 10.25
C ALA A 42 -7.19 6.67 9.16
N TYR A 43 -6.78 7.04 7.95
CA TYR A 43 -6.51 6.10 6.86
C TYR A 43 -5.34 5.17 7.20
N VAL A 44 -4.22 5.72 7.70
CA VAL A 44 -3.03 4.97 8.11
C VAL A 44 -3.38 4.00 9.24
N GLU A 45 -4.02 4.47 10.30
CA GLU A 45 -4.43 3.64 11.46
C GLU A 45 -5.28 2.45 11.03
N ARG A 46 -6.19 2.66 10.06
CA ARG A 46 -7.07 1.60 9.55
C ARG A 46 -6.38 0.62 8.59
N VAL A 47 -5.47 1.11 7.75
CA VAL A 47 -4.97 0.34 6.59
C VAL A 47 -3.59 -0.27 6.84
N GLN A 48 -2.71 0.42 7.55
CA GLN A 48 -1.35 -0.04 7.82
C GLN A 48 -1.31 -1.45 8.44
N PRO A 49 -2.14 -1.81 9.45
CA PRO A 49 -2.10 -3.15 10.03
C PRO A 49 -2.43 -4.26 9.03
N ARG A 50 -3.33 -3.99 8.07
CA ARG A 50 -3.67 -4.96 7.01
C ARG A 50 -2.54 -5.11 6.01
N MET A 51 -1.88 -4.01 5.64
CA MET A 51 -0.73 -4.04 4.74
C MET A 51 0.44 -4.79 5.37
N ASP A 52 0.67 -4.62 6.67
CA ASP A 52 1.71 -5.36 7.40
C ASP A 52 1.40 -6.86 7.50
N GLU A 53 0.12 -7.21 7.71
CA GLU A 53 -0.31 -8.60 7.65
C GLU A 53 -0.09 -9.22 6.26
N ILE A 54 -0.43 -8.50 5.19
CA ILE A 54 -0.23 -8.96 3.80
C ILE A 54 1.26 -9.19 3.54
N ARG A 55 2.12 -8.23 3.86
CA ARG A 55 3.58 -8.35 3.69
C ARG A 55 4.17 -9.52 4.46
N ARG A 56 3.64 -9.81 5.65
CA ARG A 56 4.06 -10.97 6.44
C ARG A 56 3.65 -12.30 5.81
N ARG A 57 2.46 -12.39 5.21
CA ARG A 57 1.93 -13.62 4.59
C ARG A 57 2.49 -13.84 3.18
N HIS A 58 2.82 -12.77 2.48
CA HIS A 58 3.27 -12.75 1.09
C HIS A 58 4.59 -11.97 0.99
N PRO A 59 5.71 -12.59 1.40
CA PRO A 59 7.01 -11.96 1.27
C PRO A 59 7.36 -11.76 -0.22
N GLU A 60 8.03 -10.63 -0.52
CA GLU A 60 8.43 -10.25 -1.89
C GLU A 60 9.45 -11.23 -2.48
N HIS A 61 10.20 -11.92 -1.62
CA HIS A 61 11.15 -12.95 -2.01
C HIS A 61 10.77 -14.28 -1.36
N ALA A 62 11.15 -15.36 -2.03
CA ALA A 62 11.03 -16.69 -1.47
C ALA A 62 11.69 -16.74 -0.08
N PRO A 63 11.04 -17.32 0.93
CA PRO A 63 11.64 -17.56 2.23
C PRO A 63 12.96 -18.35 2.11
N SER A 64 13.88 -18.18 3.06
CA SER A 64 15.18 -18.86 3.05
C SER A 64 15.09 -20.39 3.15
N ASP A 65 13.96 -20.90 3.63
CA ASP A 65 13.62 -22.31 3.76
C ASP A 65 12.71 -22.82 2.61
N PHE A 66 12.45 -21.98 1.60
CA PHE A 66 11.77 -22.42 0.39
C PHE A 66 12.67 -23.36 -0.42
N ASP A 67 12.28 -24.63 -0.52
CA ASP A 67 12.93 -25.61 -1.39
C ASP A 67 12.14 -25.76 -2.71
N PRO A 68 12.64 -25.24 -3.85
CA PRO A 68 11.97 -25.37 -5.14
C PRO A 68 11.80 -26.83 -5.59
N ALA A 69 12.62 -27.77 -5.08
CA ALA A 69 12.51 -29.19 -5.41
C ALA A 69 11.32 -29.89 -4.74
N TYR A 70 10.73 -29.28 -3.69
CA TYR A 70 9.60 -29.88 -2.97
C TYR A 70 8.26 -29.69 -3.71
N ALA A 71 8.11 -28.61 -4.47
CA ALA A 71 6.91 -28.33 -5.27
C ALA A 71 7.07 -28.71 -6.75
N GLY A 72 8.30 -28.90 -7.24
CA GLY A 72 8.56 -29.17 -8.67
C GLY A 72 8.38 -27.93 -9.57
N GLU A 73 8.19 -26.76 -8.97
CA GLU A 73 8.02 -25.46 -9.62
C GLU A 73 8.99 -24.43 -9.03
N SER A 74 9.61 -23.65 -9.91
CA SER A 74 10.55 -22.57 -9.59
C SER A 74 9.79 -21.25 -9.42
N TRP A 75 10.17 -20.42 -8.44
CA TRP A 75 9.68 -19.03 -8.35
C TRP A 75 10.31 -18.10 -9.39
N ASP A 76 11.33 -18.59 -10.08
CA ASP A 76 12.05 -17.89 -11.14
C ASP A 76 11.50 -18.32 -12.51
N GLU A 77 11.08 -17.35 -13.33
CA GLU A 77 10.58 -17.55 -14.70
C GLU A 77 11.70 -17.51 -15.76
N ASP A 78 12.98 -17.30 -15.41
CA ASP A 78 14.10 -17.26 -16.36
C ASP A 78 14.63 -18.66 -16.74
N GLY A 79 13.70 -19.57 -17.06
CA GLY A 79 14.01 -20.83 -17.73
C GLY A 79 13.89 -20.71 -19.25
N TRP A 80 14.92 -20.20 -19.92
CA TRP A 80 15.05 -20.30 -21.39
C TRP A 80 15.44 -21.70 -21.85
#